data_AF-A0A7M3VE51-F1
#
_entry.id   AF-A0A7M3VE51-F1
#
_cell.length_a   1.000
_cell.length_b   1.000
_cell.length_c   1.000
_cell.angle_alpha   90.00
_cell.angle_beta   90.00
_cell.angle_gamma   90.00
#
_symmetry.space_group_name_H-M   'P 1'
#
loop_
_entity.id
_entity.type
_entity.pdbx_description
1 polymer ?
#
loop_
_entity_poly.entity_id
_entity_poly.type
_entity_poly.pdbx_seq_one_letter_code
_entity_poly.pdbx_strand_id
1 'polypeptide(L)'
;ACGLVKNLALMVYITVGSAAYPILEFLEEWGTENFEEISPAVIPQATKIFVNGCWVGIHRDPDMLVKTLRRLRRRVDVNTEVGVVRDIRLKELRIYTDYGRCSRPLFIVEKQRLLIKKKDIQALQQRETPEDGGWHDLVSKGYIEYIDTEEEETTMISMTINDLVSARLNPEEAYSDTYTHCEIHPSLILGVCASIIPFPDHNQ
;
A
#
# COMPACT_ATOMS: atom_id res chain seq x y z
N ALA A 1 -8.88 7.35 31.17
CA ALA A 1 -8.05 7.59 29.96
C ALA A 1 -7.43 6.32 29.38
N CYS A 2 -7.32 5.21 30.12
CA CYS A 2 -6.84 3.92 29.58
C CYS A 2 -7.64 3.54 28.33
N GLY A 3 -6.96 3.33 27.20
CA GLY A 3 -7.56 2.99 25.90
C GLY A 3 -8.25 4.13 25.13
N LEU A 4 -8.59 5.25 25.79
CA LEU A 4 -9.20 6.43 25.16
C LEU A 4 -8.16 7.33 24.49
N VAL A 5 -7.02 7.52 25.15
CA VAL A 5 -5.89 8.27 24.59
C VAL A 5 -4.97 7.27 23.90
N LYS A 6 -4.72 7.49 22.61
CA LYS A 6 -3.84 6.66 21.77
C LYS A 6 -2.66 7.50 21.29
N ASN A 7 -1.52 6.85 21.09
CA ASN A 7 -0.31 7.47 20.55
C ASN A 7 0.02 6.81 19.21
N LEU A 8 0.48 7.61 18.25
CA LEU A 8 0.91 7.09 16.95
C LEU A 8 2.25 6.37 17.06
N ALA A 9 2.45 5.37 16.21
CA ALA A 9 3.73 4.72 16.01
C ALA A 9 4.67 5.59 15.18
N LEU A 10 5.99 5.32 15.25
CA LEU A 10 7.04 6.21 14.75
C LEU A 10 6.92 6.58 13.26
N MET A 11 6.48 5.64 12.41
CA MET A 11 6.39 5.85 10.95
C MET A 11 4.97 6.00 10.43
N VAL A 12 3.99 6.23 11.31
CA VAL A 12 2.62 6.49 10.86
C VAL A 12 2.56 7.84 10.16
N TYR A 13 1.95 7.83 8.99
CA TYR A 13 1.60 9.00 8.20
C TYR A 13 0.07 9.16 8.16
N ILE A 14 -0.41 10.39 8.34
CA ILE A 14 -1.83 10.72 8.21
C ILE A 14 -2.04 11.37 6.85
N THR A 15 -2.91 10.79 6.04
CA THR A 15 -3.22 11.30 4.70
C THR A 15 -3.86 12.68 4.79
N VAL A 16 -3.42 13.63 3.97
CA VAL A 16 -4.03 14.96 3.82
C VAL A 16 -5.17 14.95 2.80
N GLY A 17 -5.25 13.90 1.98
CA GLY A 17 -6.28 13.71 0.98
C GLY A 17 -5.92 14.36 -0.36
N SER A 18 -6.65 13.97 -1.40
CA SER A 18 -6.47 14.48 -2.75
C SER A 18 -7.80 14.55 -3.49
N ALA A 19 -7.85 15.36 -4.55
CA ALA A 19 -9.03 15.46 -5.39
C ALA A 19 -9.34 14.08 -6.02
N ALA A 20 -10.60 13.65 -5.94
CA ALA A 20 -11.06 12.40 -6.55
C ALA A 20 -11.23 12.50 -8.07
N TYR A 21 -11.37 13.73 -8.60
CA TYR A 21 -11.70 13.97 -10.00
C TYR A 21 -10.72 13.31 -11.01
N PRO A 22 -9.39 13.38 -10.84
CA PRO A 22 -8.46 12.68 -11.75
C PRO A 22 -8.62 11.15 -11.73
N ILE A 23 -9.05 10.58 -10.60
CA ILE A 23 -9.33 9.14 -10.50
C ILE A 23 -10.62 8.80 -11.25
N LEU A 24 -11.65 9.65 -11.17
CA LEU A 24 -12.90 9.44 -11.88
C LEU A 24 -12.69 9.51 -13.41
N GLU A 25 -11.96 10.53 -13.90
CA GLU A 25 -11.61 10.61 -15.33
C GLU A 25 -10.81 9.37 -15.77
N PHE A 26 -9.82 8.96 -15.00
CA PHE A 26 -9.06 7.74 -15.29
C PHE A 26 -9.96 6.49 -15.35
N LEU A 27 -10.92 6.35 -14.44
CA LEU A 27 -11.83 5.20 -14.42
C LEU A 27 -12.76 5.17 -15.64
N GLU A 28 -13.26 6.32 -16.08
CA GLU A 28 -14.07 6.46 -17.29
C GLU A 28 -13.25 6.09 -18.54
N GLU A 29 -12.02 6.60 -18.66
CA GLU A 29 -11.11 6.28 -19.77
C GLU A 29 -10.72 4.79 -19.82
N TRP A 30 -10.65 4.13 -18.67
CA TRP A 30 -10.24 2.73 -18.55
C TRP A 30 -11.41 1.74 -18.54
N GLY A 31 -12.58 2.13 -19.07
CA GLY A 31 -13.66 1.19 -19.36
C GLY A 31 -14.51 0.81 -18.15
N THR A 32 -14.62 1.71 -17.16
CA THR A 32 -15.65 1.61 -16.13
C THR A 32 -17.02 1.92 -16.74
N GLU A 33 -17.95 0.97 -16.69
CA GLU A 33 -19.30 1.12 -17.23
C GLU A 33 -20.20 1.83 -16.19
N ASN A 34 -20.86 2.91 -16.60
CA ASN A 34 -21.80 3.66 -15.76
C ASN A 34 -23.17 2.95 -15.66
N PHE A 35 -23.95 3.25 -14.62
CA PHE A 35 -25.28 2.69 -14.38
C PHE A 35 -26.27 2.86 -15.52
N GLU A 36 -26.15 3.96 -16.26
CA GLU A 36 -27.01 4.25 -17.42
C GLU A 36 -26.77 3.28 -18.58
N GLU A 37 -25.59 2.65 -18.63
CA GLU A 37 -25.13 1.82 -19.74
C GLU A 37 -25.27 0.31 -19.46
N ILE A 38 -25.60 -0.09 -18.22
CA ILE A 38 -25.52 -1.49 -17.79
C ILE A 38 -26.89 -2.14 -17.59
N SER A 39 -27.01 -3.39 -18.04
CA SER A 39 -28.13 -4.25 -17.65
C SER A 39 -27.89 -4.82 -16.24
N PRO A 40 -28.91 -4.86 -15.36
CA PRO A 40 -28.80 -5.48 -14.03
C PRO A 40 -28.31 -6.94 -14.04
N ALA A 41 -28.47 -7.65 -15.17
CA ALA A 41 -28.02 -9.03 -15.32
C ALA A 41 -26.49 -9.19 -15.32
N VAL A 42 -25.72 -8.14 -15.66
CA VAL A 42 -24.25 -8.17 -15.75
C VAL A 42 -23.59 -7.92 -14.39
N ILE A 43 -24.28 -7.21 -13.49
CA ILE A 43 -23.76 -6.78 -12.17
C ILE A 43 -23.20 -7.96 -11.34
N PRO A 44 -23.84 -9.15 -11.25
CA PRO A 44 -23.31 -10.26 -10.46
C PRO A 44 -21.99 -10.84 -10.99
N GLN A 45 -21.68 -10.62 -12.28
CA GLN A 45 -20.49 -11.15 -12.94
C GLN A 45 -19.33 -10.16 -12.90
N ALA A 46 -19.62 -8.86 -12.91
CA ALA A 46 -18.64 -7.79 -12.87
C ALA A 46 -18.19 -7.43 -11.43
N THR A 47 -17.17 -6.58 -11.34
CA THR A 47 -16.68 -6.00 -10.08
C THR A 47 -17.22 -4.59 -9.92
N LYS A 48 -17.77 -4.28 -8.73
CA LYS A 48 -18.31 -2.96 -8.40
C LYS A 48 -17.15 -2.04 -8.03
N ILE A 49 -17.13 -0.83 -8.57
CA ILE A 49 -16.10 0.17 -8.30
C ILE A 49 -16.66 1.26 -7.40
N PHE A 50 -16.00 1.49 -6.26
CA PHE A 50 -16.32 2.54 -5.32
C PHE A 50 -15.18 3.56 -5.23
N VAL A 51 -15.52 4.84 -5.22
CA VAL A 51 -14.58 5.94 -4.95
C VAL A 51 -15.13 6.73 -3.77
N ASN A 52 -14.40 6.77 -2.65
CA ASN A 52 -14.81 7.41 -1.39
C ASN A 52 -16.23 7.00 -0.93
N GLY A 53 -16.56 5.72 -1.09
CA GLY A 53 -17.85 5.13 -0.74
C GLY A 53 -18.98 5.32 -1.78
N CYS A 54 -18.79 6.19 -2.79
CA CYS A 54 -19.73 6.32 -3.89
C CYS A 54 -19.53 5.18 -4.89
N TRP A 55 -20.59 4.43 -5.20
CA TRP A 55 -20.56 3.45 -6.27
C TRP A 55 -20.54 4.18 -7.61
N VAL A 56 -19.43 4.09 -8.35
CA VAL A 56 -19.21 4.81 -9.61
C VAL A 56 -19.67 4.00 -10.81
N GLY A 57 -19.48 2.67 -10.78
CA GLY A 57 -19.85 1.81 -11.88
C GLY A 57 -19.38 0.37 -11.69
N ILE A 58 -19.27 -0.36 -12.78
CA ILE A 58 -18.77 -1.74 -12.80
C ILE A 58 -17.61 -1.89 -13.78
N HIS A 59 -16.76 -2.88 -13.54
CA HIS A 59 -15.68 -3.24 -14.45
C HIS A 59 -15.52 -4.75 -14.55
N ARG A 60 -15.23 -5.22 -15.77
CA ARG A 60 -15.16 -6.65 -16.11
C ARG A 60 -13.78 -7.26 -15.80
N ASP A 61 -12.71 -6.47 -15.92
CA ASP A 61 -11.33 -6.88 -15.62
C ASP A 61 -10.70 -6.02 -14.49
N PRO A 62 -11.10 -6.21 -13.23
CA PRO A 62 -10.57 -5.42 -12.12
C PRO A 62 -9.06 -5.66 -11.87
N ASP A 63 -8.51 -6.80 -12.31
CA ASP A 63 -7.11 -7.15 -12.09
C ASP A 63 -6.17 -6.22 -12.87
N MET A 64 -6.47 -6.00 -14.14
CA MET A 64 -5.72 -5.07 -14.97
C MET A 64 -5.83 -3.63 -14.45
N LEU A 65 -7.02 -3.23 -13.99
CA LEU A 65 -7.28 -1.90 -13.45
C LEU A 65 -6.46 -1.64 -12.18
N VAL A 66 -6.50 -2.55 -11.20
CA VAL A 66 -5.73 -2.44 -9.95
C VAL A 66 -4.23 -2.41 -10.21
N LYS A 67 -3.74 -3.26 -11.12
CA LYS A 67 -2.32 -3.28 -11.49
C LYS A 67 -1.88 -1.96 -12.11
N THR A 68 -2.73 -1.36 -12.96
CA THR A 68 -2.45 -0.07 -13.59
C THR A 68 -2.47 1.06 -12.55
N LEU A 69 -3.49 1.12 -11.69
CA LEU A 69 -3.60 2.12 -10.62
C LEU A 69 -2.39 2.08 -9.68
N ARG A 70 -2.01 0.90 -9.20
CA ARG A 70 -0.82 0.74 -8.35
C ARG A 70 0.46 1.16 -9.07
N ARG A 71 0.58 0.87 -10.38
CA ARG A 71 1.74 1.32 -11.17
C ARG A 71 1.80 2.84 -11.31
N LEU A 72 0.67 3.50 -11.53
CA LEU A 72 0.60 4.97 -11.60
C LEU A 72 0.92 5.61 -10.24
N ARG A 73 0.40 5.04 -9.14
CA ARG A 73 0.73 5.45 -7.77
C ARG A 73 2.23 5.36 -7.49
N ARG A 74 2.87 4.24 -7.86
CA ARG A 74 4.31 4.01 -7.67
C ARG A 74 5.21 4.89 -8.54
N ARG A 75 4.66 5.57 -9.54
CA ARG A 75 5.36 6.56 -10.39
C ARG A 75 5.05 7.99 -10.00
N VAL A 76 4.20 8.19 -9.00
CA VAL A 76 3.71 9.52 -8.55
C VAL A 76 2.87 10.23 -9.62
N ASP A 77 2.36 9.48 -10.62
CA ASP A 77 1.35 9.99 -11.57
C ASP A 77 -0.02 10.14 -10.87
N VAL A 78 -0.26 9.26 -9.89
CA VAL A 78 -1.36 9.35 -8.93
C VAL A 78 -0.76 9.62 -7.55
N ASN A 79 -1.45 10.43 -6.75
CA ASN A 79 -1.00 10.76 -5.40
C ASN A 79 -0.73 9.46 -4.59
N THR A 80 0.42 9.40 -3.91
CA THR A 80 0.89 8.25 -3.14
C THR A 80 -0.02 7.87 -1.99
N GLU A 81 -0.90 8.78 -1.56
CA GLU A 81 -1.90 8.56 -0.49
C GLU A 81 -3.17 7.85 -0.97
N VAL A 82 -3.38 7.72 -2.28
CA VAL A 82 -4.58 7.07 -2.80
C VAL A 82 -4.56 5.59 -2.40
N GLY A 83 -5.55 5.18 -1.60
CA GLY A 83 -5.72 3.79 -1.17
C GLY A 83 -6.45 2.99 -2.25
N VAL A 84 -5.96 1.78 -2.55
CA VAL A 84 -6.57 0.91 -3.58
C VAL A 84 -6.78 -0.49 -3.01
N VAL A 85 -8.03 -0.84 -2.75
CA VAL A 85 -8.42 -2.08 -2.06
C VAL A 85 -9.26 -2.95 -2.98
N ARG A 86 -8.79 -4.17 -3.25
CA ARG A 86 -9.52 -5.16 -4.07
C ARG A 86 -10.03 -6.28 -3.18
N ASP A 87 -11.33 -6.29 -2.90
CA ASP A 87 -12.00 -7.41 -2.25
C ASP A 87 -12.48 -8.41 -3.31
N ILE A 88 -11.72 -9.51 -3.43
CA ILE A 88 -11.98 -10.58 -4.40
C ILE A 88 -13.29 -11.31 -4.07
N ARG A 89 -13.63 -11.46 -2.78
CA ARG A 89 -14.80 -12.22 -2.33
C ARG A 89 -16.10 -11.46 -2.57
N LEU A 90 -16.11 -10.15 -2.28
CA LEU A 90 -17.29 -9.29 -2.48
C LEU A 90 -17.41 -8.77 -3.93
N LYS A 91 -16.40 -9.02 -4.77
CA LYS A 91 -16.25 -8.43 -6.11
C LYS A 91 -16.35 -6.92 -6.05
N GLU A 92 -15.49 -6.33 -5.22
CA GLU A 92 -15.45 -4.88 -5.00
C GLU A 92 -14.03 -4.35 -5.17
N LEU A 93 -13.91 -3.23 -5.89
CA LEU A 93 -12.74 -2.40 -5.93
C LEU A 93 -13.09 -1.08 -5.24
N ARG A 94 -12.41 -0.76 -4.15
CA ARG A 94 -12.62 0.47 -3.39
C ARG A 94 -11.38 1.34 -3.50
N ILE A 95 -11.57 2.60 -3.87
CA ILE A 95 -10.53 3.60 -4.01
C ILE A 95 -10.81 4.73 -3.03
N TYR A 96 -9.78 5.13 -2.28
CA TYR A 96 -9.87 6.16 -1.26
C TYR A 96 -8.91 7.31 -1.57
N THR A 97 -9.45 8.51 -1.69
CA THR A 97 -8.69 9.77 -1.80
C THR A 97 -8.91 10.68 -0.60
N ASP A 98 -9.69 10.22 0.39
CA ASP A 98 -10.03 10.95 1.60
C ASP A 98 -8.84 11.18 2.53
N TYR A 99 -8.98 12.20 3.39
CA TYR A 99 -8.00 12.58 4.40
C TYR A 99 -8.22 11.84 5.74
N GLY A 100 -7.24 11.90 6.64
CA GLY A 100 -7.35 11.37 8.00
C GLY A 100 -7.11 9.86 8.15
N ARG A 101 -6.82 9.13 7.07
CA ARG A 101 -6.44 7.72 7.12
C ARG A 101 -5.03 7.57 7.69
N CYS A 102 -4.85 6.59 8.55
CA CYS A 102 -3.53 6.20 9.02
C CYS A 102 -2.89 5.26 8.00
N SER A 103 -1.67 5.56 7.60
CA SER A 103 -0.89 4.76 6.66
C SER A 103 0.54 4.61 7.15
N ARG A 104 1.22 3.55 6.69
CA ARG A 104 2.61 3.29 7.04
C ARG A 104 3.41 2.87 5.81
N PRO A 105 4.68 3.29 5.69
CA PRO A 105 5.49 2.94 4.55
C PRO A 105 6.05 1.51 4.67
N LEU A 106 5.98 0.77 3.58
CA LEU A 106 6.55 -0.58 3.47
C LEU A 106 7.44 -0.68 2.23
N PHE A 107 8.40 -1.60 2.25
CA PHE A 107 9.16 -1.92 1.04
C PHE A 107 8.32 -2.75 0.08
N ILE A 108 8.37 -2.40 -1.20
CA ILE A 108 7.69 -3.16 -2.25
C ILE A 108 8.47 -4.45 -2.55
N VAL A 109 7.74 -5.57 -2.63
CA VAL A 109 8.27 -6.89 -2.98
C VAL A 109 7.73 -7.33 -4.33
N GLU A 110 8.63 -7.79 -5.20
CA GLU A 110 8.27 -8.48 -6.44
C GLU A 110 9.05 -9.80 -6.55
N LYS A 111 8.33 -10.90 -6.82
CA LYS A 111 8.93 -12.24 -6.98
C LYS A 111 9.85 -12.61 -5.81
N GLN A 112 9.37 -12.43 -4.58
CA GLN A 112 10.12 -12.72 -3.35
C GLN A 112 11.47 -11.97 -3.24
N ARG A 113 11.50 -10.74 -3.78
CA ARG A 113 12.66 -9.84 -3.73
C ARG A 113 12.19 -8.42 -3.48
N LEU A 114 12.86 -7.73 -2.56
CA LEU A 114 12.72 -6.28 -2.42
C LEU A 114 13.07 -5.58 -3.73
N LEU A 115 12.33 -4.53 -4.09
CA LEU A 115 12.72 -3.67 -5.22
C LEU A 115 13.96 -2.84 -4.91
N ILE A 116 14.05 -2.28 -3.71
CA ILE A 116 15.26 -1.59 -3.23
C ILE A 116 16.46 -2.54 -3.16
N LYS A 117 17.63 -2.08 -3.64
CA LYS A 117 18.87 -2.86 -3.65
C LYS A 117 19.95 -2.19 -2.81
N LYS A 118 21.02 -2.93 -2.51
CA LYS A 118 22.19 -2.42 -1.78
C LYS A 118 22.82 -1.18 -2.43
N LYS A 119 22.82 -1.09 -3.76
CA LYS A 119 23.31 0.10 -4.48
C LYS A 119 22.52 1.37 -4.12
N ASP A 120 21.21 1.25 -3.93
CA ASP A 120 20.33 2.38 -3.61
C ASP A 120 20.55 2.83 -2.17
N ILE A 121 20.80 1.87 -1.26
CA ILE A 121 21.17 2.15 0.14
C ILE A 121 22.55 2.83 0.20
N GLN A 122 23.53 2.37 -0.57
CA GLN A 122 24.85 2.99 -0.64
C GLN A 122 24.77 4.42 -1.18
N ALA A 123 23.97 4.65 -2.22
CA ALA A 123 23.71 5.98 -2.74
C ALA A 123 23.07 6.90 -1.68
N LEU A 124 22.09 6.39 -0.93
CA LEU A 124 21.45 7.12 0.17
C LEU A 124 22.45 7.48 1.30
N GLN A 125 23.40 6.60 1.60
CA GLN A 125 24.43 6.83 2.63
C GLN A 125 25.50 7.83 2.19
N GLN A 126 25.80 7.89 0.89
CA GLN A 126 26.85 8.74 0.31
C GLN A 126 26.33 10.10 -0.16
N ARG A 127 25.05 10.42 0.08
CA ARG A 127 24.45 11.69 -0.33
C ARG A 127 25.19 12.89 0.29
N GLU A 128 25.52 13.86 -0.55
CA GLU A 128 26.20 15.09 -0.12
C GLU A 128 25.21 16.13 0.42
N THR A 129 24.01 16.19 -0.17
CA THR A 129 22.95 17.11 0.24
C THR A 129 21.75 16.33 0.81
N PRO A 130 20.97 16.95 1.72
CA PRO A 130 19.74 16.35 2.22
C PRO A 130 18.64 16.18 1.17
N GLU A 131 18.70 17.00 0.11
CA GLU A 131 17.68 17.15 -0.92
C GLU A 131 17.82 16.10 -2.04
N ASP A 132 19.06 15.68 -2.35
CA ASP A 132 19.32 14.68 -3.37
C ASP A 132 19.23 13.26 -2.80
N GLY A 133 18.39 12.42 -3.43
CA GLY A 133 18.30 11.00 -3.10
C GLY A 133 17.71 10.68 -1.72
N GLY A 134 16.93 11.60 -1.13
CA GLY A 134 16.26 11.41 0.15
C GLY A 134 15.04 10.48 0.10
N TRP A 135 14.21 10.52 1.16
CA TRP A 135 13.02 9.67 1.28
C TRP A 135 12.05 9.79 0.10
N HIS A 136 11.79 11.03 -0.33
CA HIS A 136 10.90 11.31 -1.46
C HIS A 136 11.37 10.63 -2.75
N ASP A 137 12.68 10.54 -2.97
CA ASP A 137 13.25 9.85 -4.14
C ASP A 137 13.08 8.32 -4.06
N LEU A 138 13.14 7.73 -2.85
CA LEU A 138 12.84 6.31 -2.68
C LEU A 138 11.36 5.99 -2.95
N VAL A 139 10.45 6.89 -2.56
CA VAL A 139 9.02 6.77 -2.84
C VAL A 139 8.77 6.94 -4.34
N SER A 140 9.36 7.96 -4.98
CA SER A 140 9.15 8.22 -6.42
C SER A 140 9.76 7.16 -7.33
N LYS A 141 10.84 6.51 -6.89
CA LYS A 141 11.41 5.33 -7.56
C LYS A 141 10.57 4.06 -7.39
N GLY A 142 9.50 4.11 -6.60
CA GLY A 142 8.63 2.97 -6.32
C GLY A 142 9.33 1.88 -5.50
N TYR A 143 10.24 2.26 -4.60
CA TYR A 143 10.84 1.33 -3.64
C TYR A 143 10.02 1.20 -2.36
N ILE A 144 9.30 2.26 -2.02
CA ILE A 144 8.49 2.39 -0.81
C ILE A 144 7.07 2.76 -1.21
N GLU A 145 6.09 2.13 -0.56
CA GLU A 145 4.67 2.38 -0.78
C GLU A 145 3.98 2.63 0.56
N TYR A 146 3.10 3.63 0.62
CA TYR A 146 2.26 3.88 1.79
C TYR A 146 1.05 2.97 1.72
N ILE A 147 0.87 2.16 2.75
CA ILE A 147 -0.25 1.24 2.90
C ILE A 147 -1.10 1.71 4.07
N ASP A 148 -2.38 1.94 3.80
CA ASP A 148 -3.37 2.27 4.83
C ASP A 148 -3.98 1.00 5.44
N THR A 149 -4.78 1.19 6.48
CA THR A 149 -5.39 0.07 7.23
C THR A 149 -6.32 -0.80 6.38
N GLU A 150 -7.01 -0.23 5.39
CA GLU A 150 -7.94 -1.00 4.55
C GLU A 150 -7.19 -1.77 3.45
N GLU A 151 -6.13 -1.19 2.88
CA GLU A 151 -5.28 -1.90 1.93
C GLU A 151 -4.47 -3.01 2.62
N GLU A 152 -4.06 -2.80 3.88
CA GLU A 152 -3.33 -3.78 4.69
C GLU A 152 -4.05 -5.14 4.75
N GLU A 153 -5.38 -5.17 4.92
CA GLU A 153 -6.22 -6.38 4.95
C GLU A 153 -6.11 -7.25 3.68
N THR A 154 -5.70 -6.67 2.56
CA THR A 154 -5.55 -7.36 1.26
C THR A 154 -4.10 -7.60 0.85
N THR A 155 -3.14 -7.19 1.69
CA THR A 155 -1.70 -7.33 1.42
C THR A 155 -1.07 -8.45 2.23
N MET A 156 0.03 -9.01 1.73
CA MET A 156 0.83 -9.98 2.47
C MET A 156 2.19 -9.38 2.77
N ILE A 157 2.47 -9.13 4.05
CA ILE A 157 3.67 -8.42 4.52
C ILE A 157 4.63 -9.41 5.17
N SER A 158 5.89 -9.44 4.72
CA SER A 158 6.96 -10.18 5.40
C SER A 158 7.56 -9.36 6.54
N MET A 159 7.88 -10.00 7.67
CA MET A 159 8.46 -9.32 8.83
C MET A 159 9.95 -8.99 8.61
N THR A 160 10.66 -9.88 7.92
CA THR A 160 12.09 -9.73 7.66
C THR A 160 12.45 -10.11 6.23
N ILE A 161 13.62 -9.65 5.78
CA ILE A 161 14.19 -10.02 4.49
C ILE A 161 14.47 -11.54 4.43
N ASN A 162 14.77 -12.16 5.57
CA ASN A 162 15.03 -13.60 5.63
C ASN A 162 13.78 -14.41 5.26
N ASP A 163 12.57 -13.94 5.61
CA ASP A 163 11.32 -14.60 5.24
C ASP A 163 11.17 -14.67 3.71
N LEU A 164 11.53 -13.59 3.01
CA LEU A 164 11.54 -13.54 1.54
C LEU A 164 12.60 -14.47 0.93
N VAL A 165 13.76 -14.61 1.60
CA VAL A 165 14.82 -15.51 1.14
C VAL A 165 14.37 -16.97 1.32
N SER A 166 13.80 -17.32 2.47
CA SER A 166 13.24 -18.63 2.75
C SER A 166 12.11 -18.98 1.77
N ALA A 167 11.18 -18.04 1.54
CA ALA A 167 10.12 -18.18 0.53
C ALA A 167 10.63 -18.45 -0.88
N ARG A 168 11.81 -17.92 -1.22
CA ARG A 168 12.43 -18.14 -2.52
C ARG A 168 13.21 -19.46 -2.62
N LEU A 169 13.90 -19.85 -1.54
CA LEU A 169 14.79 -21.02 -1.55
C LEU A 169 14.02 -22.31 -1.27
N ASN A 170 13.10 -22.29 -0.31
CA ASN A 170 12.31 -23.44 0.11
C ASN A 170 10.80 -23.07 0.06
N PRO A 171 10.18 -22.97 -1.13
CA PRO A 171 8.77 -22.57 -1.24
C PRO A 171 7.80 -23.49 -0.50
N GLU A 172 8.12 -24.79 -0.37
CA GLU A 172 7.26 -25.77 0.32
C GLU A 172 7.25 -25.61 1.84
N GLU A 173 8.32 -25.07 2.43
CA GLU A 173 8.43 -24.81 3.88
C GLU A 173 8.05 -23.38 4.25
N ALA A 174 7.93 -22.51 3.25
CA ALA A 174 7.66 -21.10 3.46
C ALA A 174 6.21 -20.86 3.88
N TYR A 175 6.03 -19.91 4.80
CA TYR A 175 4.70 -19.51 5.25
C TYR A 175 3.85 -18.93 4.10
N SER A 176 4.47 -18.18 3.20
CA SER A 176 3.81 -17.59 2.05
C SER A 176 4.78 -17.45 0.87
N ASP A 177 4.26 -17.68 -0.34
CA ASP A 177 4.91 -17.47 -1.62
C ASP A 177 4.37 -16.22 -2.36
N THR A 178 3.47 -15.46 -1.72
CA THR A 178 2.72 -14.34 -2.32
C THR A 178 2.94 -13.00 -1.60
N TYR A 179 4.02 -12.85 -0.83
CA TYR A 179 4.42 -11.57 -0.24
C TYR A 179 4.41 -10.41 -1.25
N THR A 180 3.68 -9.35 -0.89
CA THR A 180 3.54 -8.11 -1.68
C THR A 180 4.42 -6.99 -1.13
N HIS A 181 4.64 -6.99 0.19
CA HIS A 181 5.43 -5.98 0.89
C HIS A 181 6.33 -6.61 1.96
N CYS A 182 7.26 -5.82 2.46
CA CYS A 182 8.12 -6.17 3.59
C CYS A 182 8.19 -5.01 4.57
N GLU A 183 8.16 -5.32 5.86
CA GLU A 183 8.44 -4.36 6.93
C GLU A 183 9.82 -3.72 6.72
N ILE A 184 9.91 -2.42 6.99
CA ILE A 184 11.20 -1.71 7.02
C ILE A 184 12.01 -2.17 8.23
N HIS A 185 11.37 -2.15 9.40
CA HIS A 185 11.92 -2.70 10.64
C HIS A 185 10.80 -2.93 11.68
N PRO A 186 10.76 -4.07 12.40
CA PRO A 186 9.69 -4.37 13.35
C PRO A 186 9.53 -3.34 14.49
N SER A 187 10.62 -2.68 14.91
CA SER A 187 10.57 -1.69 16.00
C SER A 187 9.75 -0.45 15.66
N LEU A 188 9.40 -0.23 14.38
CA LEU A 188 8.63 0.93 13.94
C LEU A 188 7.16 0.86 14.38
N ILE A 189 6.71 -0.28 14.92
CA ILE A 189 5.41 -0.42 15.59
C ILE A 189 5.35 0.37 16.91
N LEU A 190 6.50 0.68 17.51
CA LEU A 190 6.57 1.39 18.78
C LEU A 190 6.23 2.88 18.61
N GLY A 191 5.63 3.47 19.64
CA GLY A 191 5.52 4.93 19.78
C GLY A 191 6.75 5.53 20.44
N VAL A 192 6.78 6.87 20.55
CA VAL A 192 7.92 7.62 21.10
C VAL A 192 8.34 7.12 22.50
N CYS A 193 7.40 7.00 23.42
CA CYS A 193 7.71 6.57 24.80
C CYS A 193 8.17 5.11 24.89
N ALA A 194 7.69 4.23 24.00
CA ALA A 194 8.12 2.84 23.99
C ALA A 194 9.51 2.68 23.35
N SER A 195 9.88 3.57 22.42
CA SER A 195 11.17 3.54 21.72
C SER A 195 12.39 3.83 22.60
N ILE A 196 12.18 4.37 23.80
CA ILE A 196 13.25 4.65 24.79
C ILE A 196 13.45 3.51 25.80
N ILE A 197 12.60 2.49 25.78
CA ILE A 197 12.70 1.36 26.71
C ILE A 197 13.79 0.42 26.19
N PRO A 198 14.83 0.12 26.99
CA PRO A 198 15.82 -0.87 26.60
C PRO A 198 15.20 -2.27 26.65
N PHE A 199 15.41 -3.05 25.58
CA PHE A 199 14.96 -4.45 25.46
C PHE A 199 13.46 -4.64 25.82
N PRO A 200 12.55 -3.92 25.16
CA PRO A 200 11.12 -3.97 25.50
C PRO A 200 10.50 -5.35 25.25
N ASP A 201 11.11 -6.16 24.38
CA ASP A 201 10.79 -7.54 24.07
C ASP A 201 11.13 -8.55 25.18
N HIS A 202 11.90 -8.14 26.18
CA HIS A 202 12.27 -8.96 27.35
C HIS A 202 11.55 -8.53 28.64
N ASN A 203 10.65 -7.54 28.57
CA ASN A 203 9.90 -7.02 29.71
C ASN A 203 8.48 -7.61 29.78
N GLN A 204 7.91 -7.65 30.99
CA GLN A 204 6.57 -8.18 31.28
C GLN A 204 5.44 -7.23 30.89
#